data_AF-A0A2K9YS15-F1
#
_entry.id   AF-A0A2K9YS15-F1
#
_cell.length_a   1.000
_cell.length_b   1.000
_cell.length_c   1.000
_cell.angle_alpha   90.00
_cell.angle_beta   90.00
_cell.angle_gamma   90.00
#
_symmetry.space_group_name_H-M   'P 1'
#
loop_
_entity.id
_entity.type
_entity.pdbx_description
1 polymer ?
#
loop_
_entity_poly.entity_id
_entity_poly.type
_entity_poly.pdbx_seq_one_letter_code
_entity_poly.pdbx_strand_id
1 'polypeptide(L)'
;MHTALVAGWAGSMTLFEIAVFDPSDPVLNPMWRQGMFVLPFLTRLGVTQSWGGWTISGETANNPGIWSYEGAAASHIVLSGLLFLASVWHWTYWDLELFRDPRTGKTALDLPKIFGIHLFLSGLACFGFGAFHVTGVFGPGIWVSDPYGLTGSVQPVAPSWGADGFDPYNPGGIPA
;
A
#
# COMPACT_ATOMS: atom_id res chain seq x y z
N MET A 1 12.87 -13.18 5.74
CA MET A 1 11.94 -14.31 5.46
C MET A 1 10.49 -13.96 5.70
N HIS A 2 10.04 -13.66 6.94
CA HIS A 2 8.63 -13.35 7.22
C HIS A 2 8.04 -12.27 6.28
N THR A 3 8.73 -11.13 6.11
CA THR A 3 8.30 -10.07 5.19
C THR A 3 8.20 -10.52 3.73
N ALA A 4 9.07 -11.43 3.28
CA ALA A 4 9.01 -11.98 1.93
C ALA A 4 7.74 -12.81 1.74
N LEU A 5 7.35 -13.63 2.73
CA LEU A 5 6.14 -14.43 2.69
C LEU A 5 4.89 -13.55 2.63
N VAL A 6 4.84 -12.47 3.43
CA VAL A 6 3.71 -11.53 3.43
C VAL A 6 3.60 -10.78 2.09
N ALA A 7 4.73 -10.31 1.54
CA ALA A 7 4.75 -9.68 0.22
C ALA A 7 4.31 -10.65 -0.89
N GLY A 8 4.77 -11.90 -0.82
CA GLY A 8 4.39 -12.96 -1.75
C GLY A 8 2.89 -13.24 -1.68
N TRP A 9 2.33 -13.37 -0.47
CA TRP A 9 0.89 -13.52 -0.25
C TRP A 9 0.10 -12.36 -0.86
N ALA A 10 0.52 -11.11 -0.64
CA ALA A 10 -0.18 -9.94 -1.19
C ALA A 10 -0.20 -9.95 -2.73
N GLY A 11 0.92 -10.27 -3.36
CA GLY A 11 1.01 -10.42 -4.81
C GLY A 11 0.14 -11.57 -5.34
N SER A 12 0.25 -12.76 -4.73
CA SER A 12 -0.53 -13.94 -5.13
C SER A 12 -2.03 -13.75 -4.93
N MET A 13 -2.45 -13.13 -3.82
CA MET A 13 -3.87 -12.85 -3.56
C MET A 13 -4.43 -11.86 -4.58
N THR A 14 -3.67 -10.82 -4.92
CA THR A 14 -4.08 -9.85 -5.95
C THR A 14 -4.20 -10.52 -7.31
N LEU A 15 -3.21 -11.34 -7.71
CA LEU A 15 -3.26 -12.12 -8.96
C LEU A 15 -4.45 -13.08 -9.01
N PHE A 16 -4.78 -13.72 -7.88
CA PHE A 16 -5.94 -14.59 -7.79
C PHE A 16 -7.24 -13.81 -7.97
N GLU A 17 -7.41 -12.69 -7.26
CA GLU A 17 -8.61 -11.86 -7.35
C GLU A 17 -8.84 -11.33 -8.76
N ILE A 18 -7.82 -10.75 -9.39
CA ILE A 18 -7.99 -10.23 -10.76
C ILE A 18 -8.26 -11.33 -11.80
N ALA A 19 -7.88 -12.58 -11.53
CA ALA A 19 -8.16 -13.71 -12.44
C ALA A 19 -9.61 -14.17 -12.38
N VAL A 20 -10.32 -13.90 -11.28
CA VAL A 20 -11.72 -14.33 -11.08
C VAL A 20 -12.70 -13.16 -11.01
N PHE A 21 -12.22 -11.93 -10.87
CA PHE A 21 -13.04 -10.72 -10.78
C PHE A 21 -13.75 -10.43 -12.12
N ASP A 22 -15.05 -10.20 -12.05
CA ASP A 22 -15.88 -9.76 -13.16
C ASP A 22 -16.11 -8.24 -13.08
N PRO A 23 -15.47 -7.43 -13.95
CA PRO A 23 -15.59 -5.98 -13.93
C PRO A 23 -16.82 -5.45 -14.72
N SER A 24 -17.69 -6.32 -15.25
CA SER A 24 -18.72 -5.93 -16.23
C SER A 24 -19.86 -5.08 -15.67
N ASP A 25 -20.17 -5.20 -14.38
CA ASP A 25 -21.25 -4.47 -13.73
C ASP A 25 -20.85 -3.94 -12.34
N PRO A 26 -20.32 -2.70 -12.25
CA PRO A 26 -19.96 -2.09 -10.98
C PRO A 26 -21.18 -1.70 -10.13
N VAL A 27 -22.41 -1.75 -10.67
CA VAL A 27 -23.64 -1.35 -9.98
C VAL A 27 -24.24 -2.52 -9.21
N LEU A 28 -24.52 -3.65 -9.87
CA LEU A 28 -25.18 -4.80 -9.23
C LEU A 28 -24.22 -5.97 -8.91
N ASN A 29 -23.01 -5.96 -9.46
CA ASN A 29 -21.96 -6.93 -9.17
C ASN A 29 -20.62 -6.30 -8.72
N PRO A 30 -20.60 -5.34 -7.77
CA PRO A 30 -19.34 -4.73 -7.30
C PRO A 30 -18.40 -5.72 -6.58
N MET A 31 -17.14 -5.33 -6.41
CA MET A 31 -16.08 -6.15 -5.79
C MET A 31 -16.47 -6.88 -4.49
N TRP A 32 -17.25 -6.23 -3.62
CA TRP A 32 -17.65 -6.79 -2.33
C TRP A 32 -18.73 -7.88 -2.44
N ARG A 33 -19.45 -7.97 -3.57
CA ARG A 33 -20.38 -9.07 -3.90
C ARG A 33 -19.65 -10.32 -4.38
N GLN A 34 -18.44 -10.16 -4.90
CA GLN A 34 -17.65 -11.22 -5.51
C GLN A 34 -16.64 -11.86 -4.56
N GLY A 35 -16.62 -11.45 -3.28
CA GLY A 35 -15.66 -11.95 -2.29
C GLY A 35 -14.25 -11.41 -2.48
N MET A 36 -14.09 -10.26 -3.14
CA MET A 36 -12.79 -9.61 -3.29
C MET A 36 -12.34 -9.01 -1.97
N PHE A 37 -11.13 -9.34 -1.54
CA PHE A 37 -10.57 -8.92 -0.26
C PHE A 37 -9.49 -7.85 -0.42
N VAL A 38 -8.52 -8.02 -1.33
CA VAL A 38 -7.40 -7.09 -1.47
C VAL A 38 -7.65 -5.98 -2.49
N LEU A 39 -8.44 -6.21 -3.55
CA LEU A 39 -8.84 -5.19 -4.53
C LEU A 39 -9.40 -3.90 -3.90
N PRO A 40 -10.27 -3.94 -2.87
CA PRO A 40 -10.71 -2.73 -2.17
C PRO A 40 -9.55 -1.91 -1.58
N PHE A 41 -8.50 -2.56 -1.06
CA PHE A 41 -7.35 -1.86 -0.45
C PHE A 41 -6.47 -1.18 -1.50
N LEU A 42 -6.25 -1.83 -2.64
CA LEU A 42 -5.56 -1.22 -3.78
C LEU A 42 -6.35 -0.01 -4.32
N THR A 43 -7.66 -0.20 -4.50
CA THR A 43 -8.58 0.83 -5.02
C THR A 43 -8.66 2.04 -4.10
N ARG A 44 -8.67 1.81 -2.78
CA ARG A 44 -8.69 2.89 -1.76
C ARG A 44 -7.53 3.87 -1.91
N LEU A 45 -6.38 3.43 -2.40
CA LEU A 45 -5.14 4.23 -2.50
C LEU A 45 -4.78 4.63 -3.93
N GLY A 46 -5.68 4.48 -4.90
CA GLY A 46 -5.53 5.04 -6.23
C GLY A 46 -5.36 4.06 -7.37
N VAL A 47 -5.20 2.75 -7.10
CA VAL A 47 -5.08 1.74 -8.15
C VAL A 47 -6.47 1.31 -8.59
N THR A 48 -6.94 1.83 -9.72
CA THR A 48 -8.33 1.68 -10.20
C THR A 48 -8.47 1.00 -11.56
N GLN A 49 -7.35 0.68 -12.21
CA GLN A 49 -7.31 0.24 -13.61
C GLN A 49 -6.52 -1.06 -13.77
N SER A 50 -6.89 -1.83 -14.79
CA SER A 50 -6.24 -3.08 -15.20
C SER A 50 -5.61 -2.97 -16.60
N TRP A 51 -4.51 -3.67 -16.82
CA TRP A 51 -3.96 -3.91 -18.17
C TRP A 51 -4.92 -4.66 -19.10
N GLY A 52 -5.95 -5.32 -18.55
CA GLY A 52 -7.05 -5.92 -19.28
C GLY A 52 -8.06 -4.92 -19.85
N GLY A 53 -7.85 -3.62 -19.70
CA GLY A 53 -8.65 -2.58 -20.36
C GLY A 53 -9.91 -2.13 -19.62
N TRP A 54 -10.05 -2.47 -18.34
CA TRP A 54 -11.18 -2.09 -17.50
C TRP A 54 -10.76 -1.23 -16.31
N THR A 55 -11.69 -0.39 -15.82
CA THR A 55 -11.58 0.32 -14.55
C THR A 55 -12.64 -0.17 -13.57
N ILE A 56 -12.43 0.09 -12.27
CA ILE A 56 -13.39 -0.29 -11.24
C ILE A 56 -14.73 0.46 -11.32
N SER A 57 -14.75 1.62 -11.97
CA SER A 57 -15.96 2.42 -12.20
C SER A 57 -16.73 2.01 -13.46
N GLY A 58 -16.26 0.99 -14.20
CA GLY A 58 -16.90 0.50 -15.42
C GLY A 58 -16.49 1.23 -16.70
N GLU A 59 -15.53 2.15 -16.62
CA GLU A 59 -14.98 2.82 -17.81
C GLU A 59 -13.95 1.92 -18.51
N THR A 60 -13.71 2.18 -19.80
CA THR A 60 -12.65 1.49 -20.54
C THR A 60 -11.29 2.13 -20.24
N ALA A 61 -10.34 1.34 -19.75
CA ALA A 61 -8.96 1.77 -19.52
C ALA A 61 -8.14 1.64 -20.82
N ASN A 62 -7.75 2.76 -21.43
CA ASN A 62 -6.95 2.73 -22.65
C ASN A 62 -5.43 2.70 -22.41
N ASN A 63 -4.97 3.28 -21.29
CA ASN A 63 -3.56 3.30 -20.92
C ASN A 63 -3.41 3.42 -19.40
N PRO A 64 -3.58 2.31 -18.66
CA PRO A 64 -3.51 2.30 -17.19
C PRO A 64 -2.11 2.54 -16.62
N GLY A 65 -1.10 2.72 -17.47
CA GLY A 65 0.28 2.94 -17.04
C GLY A 65 0.89 1.72 -16.33
N ILE A 66 1.92 1.95 -15.53
CA ILE A 66 2.64 0.87 -14.82
C ILE A 66 1.88 0.43 -13.56
N TRP A 67 1.22 1.34 -12.85
CA TRP A 67 0.57 1.08 -11.57
C TRP A 67 -0.89 0.65 -11.71
N SER A 68 -1.11 -0.40 -12.52
CA SER A 68 -2.38 -1.15 -12.55
C SER A 68 -2.46 -2.17 -11.41
N TYR A 69 -3.58 -2.88 -11.29
CA TYR A 69 -3.70 -4.02 -10.36
C TYR A 69 -2.61 -5.09 -10.62
N GLU A 70 -2.34 -5.41 -11.88
CA GLU A 70 -1.28 -6.34 -12.29
C GLU A 70 0.11 -5.80 -11.93
N GLY A 71 0.37 -4.52 -12.19
CA GLY A 71 1.65 -3.88 -11.87
C GLY A 71 1.95 -3.85 -10.37
N ALA A 72 0.93 -3.57 -9.55
CA ALA A 72 1.03 -3.66 -8.11
C ALA A 72 1.30 -5.09 -7.64
N ALA A 73 0.60 -6.09 -8.20
CA ALA A 73 0.81 -7.49 -7.87
C ALA A 73 2.21 -7.98 -8.26
N ALA A 74 2.67 -7.67 -9.47
CA ALA A 74 4.00 -8.02 -9.97
C ALA A 74 5.11 -7.42 -9.10
N SER A 75 4.94 -6.17 -8.67
CA SER A 75 5.89 -5.48 -7.77
C SER A 75 6.01 -6.20 -6.42
N HIS A 76 4.91 -6.71 -5.86
CA HIS A 76 4.93 -7.50 -4.62
C HIS A 76 5.63 -8.86 -4.78
N ILE A 77 5.45 -9.54 -5.93
CA ILE A 77 6.16 -10.80 -6.22
C ILE A 77 7.67 -10.57 -6.36
N VAL A 78 8.08 -9.51 -7.08
CA VAL A 78 9.50 -9.15 -7.21
C VAL A 78 10.08 -8.79 -5.85
N LEU A 79 9.38 -7.98 -5.05
CA LEU A 79 9.79 -7.62 -3.68
C LEU A 79 9.97 -8.88 -2.81
N SER A 80 9.04 -9.83 -2.89
CA SER A 80 9.13 -11.11 -2.17
C SER A 80 10.41 -11.87 -2.51
N GLY A 81 10.74 -12.01 -3.80
CA GLY A 81 11.97 -12.67 -4.24
C GLY A 81 13.24 -11.98 -3.74
N LEU A 82 13.30 -10.64 -3.83
CA LEU A 82 14.44 -9.87 -3.34
C LEU A 82 14.62 -10.02 -1.82
N LEU A 83 13.53 -9.95 -1.04
CA LEU A 83 13.55 -10.13 0.41
C LEU A 83 13.92 -11.57 0.81
N PHE A 84 13.54 -12.57 0.01
CA PHE A 84 13.94 -13.95 0.21
C PHE A 84 15.46 -14.10 0.05
N LEU A 85 16.02 -13.62 -1.07
CA LEU A 85 17.46 -13.66 -1.33
C LEU A 85 18.26 -12.93 -0.24
N ALA A 86 17.82 -11.73 0.15
CA ALA A 86 18.44 -10.98 1.24
C ALA A 86 18.43 -11.77 2.56
N SER A 87 17.37 -12.52 2.84
CA SER A 87 17.29 -13.32 4.06
C SER A 87 18.25 -14.52 4.07
N VAL A 88 18.51 -15.14 2.92
CA VAL A 88 19.53 -16.20 2.80
C VAL A 88 20.93 -15.60 3.05
N TRP A 89 21.20 -14.43 2.49
CA TRP A 89 22.47 -13.73 2.71
C TRP A 89 22.68 -13.40 4.19
N HIS A 90 21.69 -12.76 4.84
CA HIS A 90 21.79 -12.38 6.25
C HIS A 90 21.90 -13.57 7.21
N TRP A 91 21.30 -14.72 6.86
CA TRP A 91 21.47 -15.96 7.61
C TRP A 91 22.89 -16.53 7.47
N THR A 92 23.43 -16.51 6.25
CA THR A 92 24.76 -17.06 5.94
C THR A 92 25.87 -16.21 6.54
N TYR A 93 25.78 -14.89 6.38
CA TYR A 93 26.77 -13.92 6.84
C TYR A 93 26.30 -13.21 8.12
N TRP A 94 25.99 -14.00 9.14
CA TRP A 94 25.42 -13.50 10.40
C TRP A 94 26.46 -12.81 11.30
N ASP A 95 27.73 -13.21 11.25
CA ASP A 95 28.79 -12.74 12.17
C ASP A 95 29.49 -11.47 11.65
N LEU A 96 28.74 -10.37 11.62
CA LEU A 96 29.25 -9.05 11.23
C LEU A 96 29.69 -8.25 12.45
N GLU A 97 30.79 -7.50 12.31
CA GLU A 97 31.30 -6.60 13.37
C GLU A 97 30.27 -5.54 13.79
N LEU A 98 29.36 -5.16 12.88
CA LEU A 98 28.24 -4.26 13.15
C LEU A 98 27.37 -4.71 14.33
N PHE A 99 27.24 -6.03 14.55
CA PHE A 99 26.40 -6.59 15.61
C PHE A 99 27.12 -6.74 16.95
N ARG A 100 28.40 -6.33 17.05
CA ARG A 100 29.23 -6.51 18.25
C ARG A 100 29.42 -5.19 19.00
N ASP A 101 29.44 -5.26 20.34
CA ASP A 101 29.88 -4.13 21.17
C ASP A 101 31.39 -3.95 21.00
N PRO A 102 31.88 -2.79 20.51
CA PRO A 102 33.31 -2.56 20.28
C PRO A 102 34.18 -2.72 21.53
N ARG A 103 33.60 -2.65 22.74
CA ARG A 103 34.33 -2.77 24.01
C ARG A 103 34.48 -4.21 24.47
N THR A 104 33.52 -5.07 24.15
CA THR A 104 33.45 -6.44 24.69
C THR A 104 33.55 -7.53 23.63
N GLY A 105 33.38 -7.19 22.35
CA GLY A 105 33.33 -8.13 21.23
C GLY A 105 32.10 -9.04 21.23
N LYS A 106 31.17 -8.88 22.17
CA LYS A 106 29.93 -9.67 22.27
C LYS A 106 28.82 -9.05 21.43
N THR A 107 27.88 -9.86 20.99
CA THR A 107 26.69 -9.37 20.29
C THR A 107 25.89 -8.41 21.17
N ALA A 108 25.56 -7.23 20.66
CA ALA A 108 24.80 -6.21 21.37
C ALA A 108 23.97 -5.36 20.41
N LEU A 109 22.79 -4.93 20.86
CA LEU A 109 21.92 -4.01 20.13
C LEU A 109 21.57 -2.83 21.04
N ASP A 110 21.87 -1.62 20.59
CA ASP A 110 21.48 -0.38 21.27
C ASP A 110 20.00 -0.06 20.95
N LEU A 111 19.10 -0.76 21.64
CA LEU A 111 17.65 -0.68 21.38
C LEU A 111 17.08 0.75 21.48
N PRO A 112 17.48 1.61 22.44
CA PRO A 112 17.02 3.01 22.45
C PRO A 112 17.37 3.76 21.17
N LYS A 113 18.59 3.60 20.65
CA LYS A 113 18.99 4.24 19.39
C LYS A 113 18.25 3.65 18.19
N ILE A 114 18.09 2.33 18.15
CA ILE A 114 17.33 1.63 17.10
C ILE A 114 15.88 2.13 17.06
N PHE A 115 15.25 2.30 18.22
CA PHE A 115 13.91 2.88 18.31
C PHE A 115 13.86 4.29 17.73
N GLY A 116 14.80 5.16 18.09
CA GLY A 116 14.87 6.53 17.55
C GLY A 116 15.01 6.57 16.02
N ILE A 117 15.85 5.70 15.45
CA ILE A 117 16.03 5.58 13.99
C ILE A 117 14.71 5.17 13.32
N HIS A 118 14.07 4.10 13.79
CA HIS A 118 12.83 3.61 13.18
C HIS A 118 11.66 4.58 13.37
N LEU A 119 11.55 5.24 14.53
CA LEU A 119 10.51 6.24 14.79
C LEU A 119 10.68 7.44 13.85
N PHE A 120 11.91 7.93 13.66
CA PHE A 120 12.19 9.02 12.74
C PHE A 120 11.83 8.67 11.29
N LEU A 121 12.25 7.49 10.81
CA LEU A 121 11.91 7.02 9.46
C LEU A 121 10.39 6.82 9.29
N SER A 122 9.70 6.31 10.32
CA SER A 122 8.25 6.15 10.31
C SER A 122 7.54 7.52 10.27
N GLY A 123 8.05 8.52 10.98
CA GLY A 123 7.57 9.89 10.92
C GLY A 123 7.72 10.52 9.54
N LEU A 124 8.89 10.34 8.90
CA LEU A 124 9.12 10.82 7.53
C LEU A 124 8.18 10.13 6.52
N ALA A 125 8.01 8.81 6.63
CA ALA A 125 7.11 8.05 5.77
C ALA A 125 5.64 8.49 5.95
N CYS A 126 5.21 8.67 7.21
CA CYS A 126 3.86 9.15 7.54
C CYS A 126 3.60 10.55 6.99
N PHE A 127 4.50 11.50 7.26
CA PHE A 127 4.40 12.87 6.76
C PHE A 127 4.35 12.91 5.23
N GLY A 128 5.26 12.18 4.56
CA GLY A 128 5.28 12.14 3.09
C GLY A 128 4.01 11.54 2.50
N PHE A 129 3.46 10.49 3.11
CA PHE A 129 2.20 9.89 2.66
C PHE A 129 1.03 10.88 2.74
N GLY A 130 0.85 11.54 3.88
CA GLY A 130 -0.19 12.56 4.04
C GLY A 130 0.02 13.76 3.10
N ALA A 131 1.20 14.37 3.16
CA ALA A 131 1.50 15.63 2.47
C ALA A 131 1.53 15.52 0.93
N PHE A 132 1.86 14.35 0.38
CA PHE A 132 2.02 14.16 -1.07
C PHE A 132 1.04 13.17 -1.69
N HIS A 133 0.90 11.97 -1.13
CA HIS A 133 0.06 10.93 -1.72
C HIS A 133 -1.43 11.25 -1.56
N VAL A 134 -1.86 11.51 -0.32
CA VAL A 134 -3.28 11.73 0.02
C VAL A 134 -3.79 13.08 -0.51
N THR A 135 -2.98 14.13 -0.42
CA THR A 135 -3.32 15.47 -0.95
C THR A 135 -3.34 15.55 -2.47
N GLY A 136 -2.81 14.54 -3.17
CA GLY A 136 -2.64 14.56 -4.61
C GLY A 136 -1.60 15.55 -5.14
N VAL A 137 -0.81 16.19 -4.25
CA VAL A 137 0.29 17.09 -4.66
C VAL A 137 1.35 16.31 -5.45
N PHE A 138 1.64 15.08 -5.02
CA PHE A 138 2.50 14.15 -5.74
C PHE A 138 2.03 12.70 -5.48
N GLY A 139 0.81 12.42 -5.92
CA GLY A 139 0.17 11.11 -5.82
C GLY A 139 -1.26 11.15 -6.36
N PRO A 140 -1.97 10.01 -6.35
CA PRO A 140 -3.31 9.93 -6.91
C PRO A 140 -4.41 10.46 -5.97
N GLY A 141 -4.11 10.66 -4.68
CA GLY A 141 -5.14 10.87 -3.66
C GLY A 141 -5.66 9.55 -3.09
N ILE A 142 -6.89 9.58 -2.57
CA ILE A 142 -7.55 8.42 -1.95
C ILE A 142 -9.01 8.32 -2.42
N TRP A 143 -9.62 7.16 -2.19
CA TRP A 143 -11.05 6.97 -2.48
C TRP A 143 -11.95 7.81 -1.56
N VAL A 144 -12.88 8.54 -2.16
CA VAL A 144 -13.96 9.27 -1.48
C VAL A 144 -15.28 8.98 -2.21
N SER A 145 -16.41 9.20 -1.52
CA SER A 145 -17.74 9.02 -2.11
C SER A 145 -18.73 10.02 -1.52
N ASP A 146 -19.87 10.16 -2.18
CA ASP A 146 -21.05 10.77 -1.60
C ASP A 146 -21.61 9.91 -0.43
N PRO A 147 -22.48 10.47 0.43
CA PRO A 147 -23.03 9.77 1.60
C PRO A 147 -23.84 8.51 1.29
N TYR A 148 -24.28 8.31 0.04
CA TYR A 148 -25.06 7.16 -0.39
C TYR A 148 -24.23 6.12 -1.15
N GLY A 149 -22.93 6.36 -1.36
CA GLY A 149 -22.04 5.39 -2.03
C GLY A 149 -22.34 5.21 -3.51
N LEU A 150 -22.86 6.25 -4.19
CA LEU A 150 -23.32 6.18 -5.58
C LEU A 150 -22.29 6.69 -6.60
N THR A 151 -21.42 7.62 -6.20
CA THR A 151 -20.48 8.33 -7.10
C THR A 151 -19.06 8.31 -6.55
N GLY A 152 -18.64 7.17 -6.00
CA GLY A 152 -17.30 7.01 -5.43
C GLY A 152 -16.19 7.04 -6.49
N SER A 153 -15.08 7.70 -6.17
CA SER A 153 -13.88 7.77 -7.02
C SER A 153 -12.65 8.14 -6.20
N VAL A 154 -11.47 7.99 -6.80
CA VAL A 154 -10.22 8.47 -6.20
C VAL A 154 -10.09 9.97 -6.45
N GLN A 155 -9.84 10.74 -5.39
CA GLN A 155 -9.70 12.19 -5.45
C GLN A 155 -8.55 12.69 -4.56
N PRO A 156 -7.91 13.81 -4.91
CA PRO A 156 -7.05 14.57 -4.01
C PRO A 156 -7.84 15.07 -2.79
N VAL A 157 -7.28 14.96 -1.58
CA VAL A 157 -7.94 15.38 -0.34
C VAL A 157 -7.12 16.42 0.40
N ALA A 158 -7.66 17.64 0.54
CA ALA A 158 -7.03 18.69 1.35
C ALA A 158 -7.20 18.41 2.86
N PRO A 159 -6.20 18.73 3.69
CA PRO A 159 -6.30 18.53 5.14
C PRO A 159 -7.28 19.51 5.79
N SER A 160 -8.06 18.98 6.74
CA SER A 160 -8.88 19.78 7.64
C SER A 160 -8.21 19.89 9.01
N TRP A 161 -7.80 21.11 9.35
CA TRP A 161 -7.12 21.43 10.61
C TRP A 161 -8.07 21.80 11.75
N GLY A 162 -9.37 21.89 11.46
CA GLY A 162 -10.41 22.21 12.43
C GLY A 162 -10.82 21.00 13.27
N ALA A 163 -11.81 21.20 14.15
CA ALA A 163 -12.36 20.11 14.95
C ALA A 163 -13.07 19.04 14.08
N ASP A 164 -13.53 19.43 12.88
CA ASP A 164 -14.10 18.55 11.88
C ASP A 164 -13.07 17.55 11.31
N GLY A 165 -11.77 17.77 11.47
CA GLY A 165 -10.74 16.78 11.16
C GLY A 165 -10.80 15.53 12.06
N PHE A 166 -11.46 15.62 13.22
CA PHE A 166 -11.70 14.46 14.10
C PHE A 166 -13.03 13.74 13.80
N ASP A 167 -13.82 14.22 12.85
CA ASP A 167 -15.01 13.49 12.38
C ASP A 167 -14.56 12.24 11.60
N PRO A 168 -14.96 11.02 12.04
CA PRO A 168 -14.55 9.78 11.37
C PRO A 168 -15.01 9.67 9.91
N TYR A 169 -15.97 10.49 9.46
CA TYR A 169 -16.45 10.50 8.08
C TYR A 169 -15.83 11.62 7.23
N ASN A 170 -15.00 12.50 7.82
CA ASN A 170 -14.33 13.57 7.08
C ASN A 170 -12.99 13.08 6.52
N PRO A 171 -12.85 12.88 5.18
CA PRO A 171 -11.59 12.43 4.60
C PRO A 171 -10.46 13.46 4.82
N GLY A 172 -10.79 14.74 5.00
CA GLY A 172 -9.81 15.80 5.29
C GLY A 172 -9.09 15.63 6.62
N GLY A 173 -9.61 14.83 7.56
CA GLY A 173 -8.90 14.48 8.79
C GLY A 173 -7.71 13.54 8.58
N ILE A 174 -7.69 12.77 7.47
CA ILE A 174 -6.65 11.77 7.20
C ILE A 174 -5.28 12.40 6.88
N PRO A 175 -5.18 13.42 6.01
CA PRO A 175 -3.89 14.08 5.72
C PRO A 175 -3.53 15.23 6.68
N ALA A 176 -4.36 15.50 7.69
CA ALA A 176 -4.13 16.53 8.72
C ALA A 176 -3.29 16.01 9.91
#